data_AF-A0A7S4IKM7-F1
#
_entry.id   AF-A0A7S4IKM7-F1
#
_cell.length_a   1.000
_cell.length_b   1.000
_cell.length_c   1.000
_cell.angle_alpha   90.00
_cell.angle_beta   90.00
_cell.angle_gamma   90.00
#
_symmetry.space_group_name_H-M   'P 1'
#
loop_
_entity.id
_entity.type
_entity.pdbx_description
1 polymer ?
#
loop_
_entity_poly.entity_id
_entity_poly.type
_entity_poly.pdbx_seq_one_letter_code
_entity_poly.pdbx_strand_id
1 'polypeptide(L)'
;RKFSELNESHVPLIETMFAHAKRIAKELDERDSEQRNYKIGFHAVPSMNQLHMHVISDDFISDKLKNKKHWNSFTTKFFIPAEEFIEMLKADTLRIDTKQYESLLKGSLLCHRCSAMFPNMPKLKAHISACEK
;
A
#
# COMPACT_ATOMS: atom_id res chain seq x y z
N ARG A 1 -2.49 -7.84 -19.64
CA ARG A 1 -3.60 -8.42 -18.85
C ARG A 1 -4.05 -7.39 -17.85
N LYS A 2 -5.35 -7.21 -17.66
CA LYS A 2 -5.88 -6.28 -16.66
C LYS A 2 -5.66 -6.86 -15.28
N PHE A 3 -5.55 -5.99 -14.27
CA PHE A 3 -5.40 -6.40 -12.87
C PHE A 3 -6.56 -7.30 -12.39
N SER A 4 -7.77 -7.06 -12.91
CA SER A 4 -8.96 -7.87 -12.68
C SER A 4 -8.95 -9.26 -13.34
N GLU A 5 -7.97 -9.55 -14.20
CA GLU A 5 -7.83 -10.84 -14.90
C GLU A 5 -6.76 -11.73 -14.26
N LEU A 6 -6.17 -11.29 -13.14
CA LEU A 6 -5.24 -12.10 -12.37
C LEU A 6 -6.01 -13.20 -11.64
N ASN A 7 -5.44 -14.39 -11.64
CA ASN A 7 -5.99 -15.61 -11.06
C ASN A 7 -4.84 -16.50 -10.54
N GLU A 8 -5.18 -17.69 -10.05
CA GLU A 8 -4.23 -18.67 -9.51
C GLU A 8 -3.01 -18.93 -10.40
N SER A 9 -3.18 -18.97 -11.74
CA SER A 9 -2.06 -19.24 -12.66
C SER A 9 -0.96 -18.17 -12.63
N HIS A 10 -1.23 -17.01 -12.04
CA HIS A 10 -0.27 -15.92 -11.91
C HIS A 10 0.46 -15.90 -10.57
N VAL A 11 0.05 -16.73 -9.60
CA VAL A 11 0.65 -16.81 -8.26
C VAL A 11 2.18 -16.95 -8.29
N PRO A 12 2.80 -17.80 -9.15
CA PRO A 12 4.26 -17.92 -9.18
C PRO A 12 4.97 -16.60 -9.51
N LEU A 13 4.39 -15.77 -10.39
CA LEU A 13 4.93 -14.45 -10.72
C LEU A 13 4.82 -13.51 -9.51
N ILE A 14 3.67 -13.50 -8.82
CA ILE A 14 3.44 -12.64 -7.67
C ILE A 14 4.36 -13.03 -6.50
N GLU A 15 4.53 -14.33 -6.23
CA GLU A 15 5.45 -14.83 -5.21
C GLU A 15 6.91 -14.45 -5.54
N THR A 16 7.30 -14.55 -6.82
CA THR A 16 8.62 -14.10 -7.29
C THR A 16 8.81 -12.59 -7.05
N MET A 17 7.85 -11.76 -7.47
CA MET A 17 7.88 -10.31 -7.22
C MET A 17 7.98 -10.01 -5.72
N PHE A 18 7.23 -10.74 -4.89
CA PHE A 18 7.21 -10.54 -3.45
C PHE A 18 8.53 -10.93 -2.78
N ALA A 19 9.17 -12.02 -3.22
CA ALA A 19 10.51 -12.40 -2.76
C ALA A 19 11.54 -11.31 -3.11
N HIS A 20 11.51 -10.79 -4.34
CA HIS A 20 12.37 -9.67 -4.73
C HIS A 20 12.09 -8.40 -3.91
N ALA A 21 10.83 -8.07 -3.67
CA ALA A 21 10.43 -6.92 -2.86
C ALA A 21 10.92 -7.03 -1.41
N LYS A 22 10.81 -8.20 -0.78
CA LYS A 22 11.35 -8.46 0.56
C LYS A 22 12.87 -8.31 0.62
N ARG A 23 13.59 -8.78 -0.40
CA ARG A 23 15.04 -8.57 -0.51
C ARG A 23 15.38 -7.09 -0.60
N ILE A 24 14.68 -6.33 -1.45
CA ILE A 24 14.88 -4.88 -1.59
C ILE A 24 14.62 -4.16 -0.27
N ALA A 25 13.53 -4.49 0.43
CA ALA A 25 13.20 -3.91 1.74
C ALA A 25 14.32 -4.17 2.76
N LYS A 26 14.82 -5.40 2.84
CA LYS A 26 15.94 -5.77 3.71
C LYS A 26 17.21 -4.99 3.36
N GLU A 27 17.56 -4.89 2.07
CA GLU A 27 18.74 -4.14 1.64
C GLU A 27 18.62 -2.64 1.90
N LEU A 28 17.41 -2.08 1.85
CA LEU A 28 17.18 -0.68 2.21
C LEU A 28 17.33 -0.46 3.72
N ASP A 29 16.81 -1.39 4.52
CA ASP A 29 16.92 -1.37 5.99
C ASP A 29 18.38 -1.49 6.45
N GLU A 30 19.18 -2.37 5.84
CA GLU A 30 20.61 -2.53 6.14
C GLU A 30 21.46 -1.30 5.78
N ARG A 31 20.99 -0.45 4.86
CA ARG A 31 21.68 0.78 4.43
C ARG A 31 21.27 2.01 5.23
N ASP A 32 20.16 1.94 5.95
CA ASP A 32 19.65 3.06 6.73
C ASP A 32 20.08 2.90 8.20
N SER A 33 20.54 3.98 8.82
CA SER A 33 20.82 3.97 10.27
C SER A 33 19.53 3.84 11.08
N GLU A 34 18.38 4.20 10.50
CA GLU A 34 17.06 4.07 11.11
C GLU A 34 16.30 2.90 10.51
N GLN A 35 15.99 1.90 11.34
CA GLN A 35 15.15 0.78 10.90
C GLN A 35 13.74 1.27 10.55
N ARG A 36 13.26 0.88 9.37
CA ARG A 36 11.92 1.24 8.89
C ARG A 36 11.09 0.00 8.63
N ASN A 37 9.79 0.09 8.91
CA ASN A 37 8.90 -0.95 8.41
C ASN A 37 8.54 -0.63 6.95
N TYR A 38 8.37 -1.68 6.16
CA TYR A 38 7.96 -1.57 4.77
C TYR A 38 6.63 -2.27 4.56
N LYS A 39 5.73 -1.59 3.84
CA LYS A 39 4.52 -2.19 3.27
C LYS A 39 4.86 -2.69 1.88
N ILE A 40 4.45 -3.93 1.59
CA ILE A 40 4.63 -4.56 0.28
C ILE A 40 3.26 -5.05 -0.20
N GLY A 41 2.86 -4.64 -1.41
CA GLY A 41 1.51 -4.95 -1.88
C GLY A 41 1.08 -4.17 -3.11
N PHE A 42 -0.24 -4.12 -3.32
CA PHE A 42 -0.86 -3.58 -4.53
C PHE A 42 -1.95 -2.57 -4.18
N HIS A 43 -2.21 -1.62 -5.09
CA HIS A 43 -3.45 -0.88 -5.07
C HIS A 43 -4.59 -1.73 -5.64
N ALA A 44 -5.71 -1.81 -4.92
CA ALA A 44 -6.90 -2.56 -5.34
C ALA A 44 -7.43 -2.12 -6.71
N VAL A 45 -7.38 -0.81 -6.99
CA VAL A 45 -7.62 -0.23 -8.30
C VAL A 45 -6.32 0.42 -8.78
N PRO A 46 -5.57 -0.21 -9.69
CA PRO A 46 -4.26 0.30 -10.11
C PRO A 46 -4.42 1.58 -10.94
N SER A 47 -3.49 2.52 -10.76
CA SER A 47 -3.44 3.75 -11.55
C SER A 47 -2.77 3.58 -12.92
N MET A 48 -2.15 2.42 -13.17
CA MET A 48 -1.44 2.08 -14.41
C MET A 48 -1.91 0.71 -14.90
N ASN A 49 -1.80 0.48 -16.21
CA ASN A 49 -2.22 -0.78 -16.82
C ASN A 49 -1.29 -1.95 -16.48
N GLN A 50 0.00 -1.67 -16.32
CA GLN A 50 1.00 -2.68 -15.96
C GLN A 50 0.86 -3.05 -14.49
N LEU A 51 0.97 -4.35 -14.20
CA LEU A 51 1.10 -4.85 -12.84
C LEU A 51 2.34 -4.23 -12.19
N HIS A 52 2.17 -3.62 -11.03
CA HIS A 52 3.25 -3.04 -10.25
C HIS A 52 3.01 -3.30 -8.76
N MET A 53 4.04 -3.83 -8.10
CA MET A 53 4.05 -4.03 -6.66
C MET A 53 4.73 -2.84 -6.00
N HIS A 54 4.11 -2.32 -4.95
CA HIS A 54 4.69 -1.27 -4.13
C HIS A 54 5.61 -1.88 -3.08
N VAL A 55 6.75 -1.23 -2.87
CA VAL A 55 7.60 -1.38 -1.68
C VAL A 55 7.73 0.03 -1.12
N ILE A 56 7.10 0.29 0.03
CA ILE A 56 6.98 1.64 0.58
C ILE A 56 7.20 1.63 2.09
N SER A 57 8.05 2.51 2.61
CA SER A 57 8.25 2.66 4.04
C SER A 57 7.00 3.26 4.70
N ASP A 58 6.75 2.88 5.96
CA ASP A 58 5.56 3.32 6.71
C ASP A 58 5.73 4.69 7.40
N ASP A 59 6.84 5.40 7.20
CA ASP A 59 7.01 6.77 7.69
C ASP A 59 6.10 7.76 6.95
N PHE A 60 5.91 7.55 5.63
CA PHE A 60 5.18 8.44 4.73
C PHE A 60 5.63 9.92 4.78
N ILE A 61 6.90 10.18 5.10
CA ILE A 61 7.52 11.51 5.12
C ILE A 61 8.09 11.81 3.74
N SER A 62 7.30 12.50 2.91
CA SER A 62 7.73 12.89 1.56
C SER A 62 7.00 14.14 1.08
N ASP A 63 7.72 15.01 0.35
CA ASP A 63 7.13 16.16 -0.35
C ASP A 63 6.14 15.76 -1.46
N LYS A 64 6.23 14.51 -1.93
CA LYS A 64 5.32 13.97 -2.96
C LYS A 64 4.01 13.42 -2.36
N LEU A 65 3.95 13.26 -1.04
CA LEU A 65 2.68 13.01 -0.33
C LEU A 65 1.90 14.33 -0.21
N LYS A 66 1.04 14.60 -1.18
CA LYS A 66 0.38 15.91 -1.38
C LYS A 66 -1.09 15.96 -1.03
N ASN A 67 -1.83 14.88 -1.29
CA ASN A 67 -3.29 14.89 -1.25
C ASN A 67 -3.84 13.67 -0.52
N LYS A 68 -5.14 13.74 -0.18
CA LYS A 68 -5.88 12.69 0.51
C LYS A 68 -5.85 11.35 -0.24
N LYS A 69 -5.89 11.38 -1.57
CA LYS A 69 -5.83 10.17 -2.39
C LYS A 69 -4.49 9.44 -2.20
N HIS A 70 -3.36 10.16 -2.19
CA HIS A 70 -2.04 9.57 -1.95
C HIS A 70 -1.96 8.94 -0.56
N TRP A 71 -2.54 9.57 0.46
CA TRP A 71 -2.55 8.99 1.81
C TRP A 71 -3.42 7.74 1.88
N ASN A 72 -4.70 7.88 1.56
CA ASN A 72 -5.68 6.81 1.71
C ASN A 72 -5.39 5.61 0.81
N SER A 73 -4.66 5.77 -0.30
CA SER A 73 -4.28 4.65 -1.16
C SER A 73 -3.30 3.67 -0.50
N PHE A 74 -2.54 4.10 0.52
CA PHE A 74 -1.57 3.26 1.25
C PHE A 74 -1.98 2.94 2.70
N THR A 75 -2.96 3.65 3.24
CA THR A 75 -3.35 3.57 4.67
C THR A 75 -4.77 3.07 4.91
N THR A 76 -5.47 2.66 3.86
CA THR A 76 -6.79 2.02 3.94
C THR A 76 -6.77 0.65 3.26
N LYS A 77 -7.90 -0.06 3.26
CA LYS A 77 -8.08 -1.32 2.50
C LYS A 77 -7.88 -1.16 0.98
N PHE A 78 -7.73 0.07 0.47
CA PHE A 78 -7.30 0.30 -0.90
C PHE A 78 -5.92 -0.30 -1.19
N PHE A 79 -5.05 -0.41 -0.19
CA PHE A 79 -3.81 -1.15 -0.27
C PHE A 79 -4.04 -2.60 0.16
N ILE A 80 -3.74 -3.55 -0.73
CA ILE A 80 -3.84 -4.98 -0.47
C ILE A 80 -2.42 -5.51 -0.22
N PRO A 81 -2.09 -6.00 0.99
CA PRO A 81 -0.81 -6.66 1.26
C PRO A 81 -0.54 -7.81 0.29
N ALA A 82 0.73 -8.03 -0.05
CA ALA A 82 1.12 -9.04 -1.04
C ALA A 82 0.69 -10.46 -0.63
N GLU A 83 0.79 -10.80 0.66
CA GLU A 83 0.36 -12.08 1.22
C GLU A 83 -1.15 -12.27 1.06
N GLU A 84 -1.95 -11.27 1.44
CA GLU A 84 -3.41 -11.31 1.28
C GLU A 84 -3.77 -11.44 -0.21
N PHE A 85 -3.09 -10.71 -1.09
CA PHE A 85 -3.32 -10.77 -2.52
C PHE A 85 -3.03 -12.17 -3.10
N ILE A 86 -1.95 -12.83 -2.67
CA ILE A 86 -1.62 -14.20 -3.08
C ILE A 86 -2.72 -15.17 -2.64
N GLU A 87 -3.19 -15.07 -1.39
CA GLU A 87 -4.26 -15.93 -0.89
C GLU A 87 -5.58 -15.71 -1.64
N MET A 88 -5.91 -14.44 -1.97
CA MET A 88 -7.07 -14.13 -2.79
C MET A 88 -7.00 -14.73 -4.20
N LEU A 89 -5.80 -14.84 -4.78
CA LEU A 89 -5.61 -15.48 -6.09
C LEU A 89 -5.73 -17.00 -6.00
N LYS A 90 -5.13 -17.62 -4.98
CA LYS A 90 -5.22 -19.08 -4.73
C LYS A 90 -6.66 -19.53 -4.48
N ALA A 91 -7.44 -18.71 -3.78
CA ALA A 91 -8.84 -19.00 -3.47
C ALA A 91 -9.82 -18.57 -4.59
N ASP A 92 -9.34 -17.96 -5.68
CA ASP A 92 -10.16 -17.33 -6.72
C ASP A 92 -11.20 -16.32 -6.18
N THR A 93 -10.84 -15.59 -5.12
CA THR A 93 -11.72 -14.61 -4.44
C THR A 93 -11.38 -13.17 -4.77
N LEU A 94 -10.44 -12.91 -5.69
CA LEU A 94 -10.12 -11.55 -6.11
C LEU A 94 -11.35 -10.93 -6.81
N ARG A 95 -12.05 -10.04 -6.09
CA ARG A 95 -13.22 -9.30 -6.56
C ARG A 95 -13.00 -7.83 -6.28
N ILE A 96 -12.76 -7.05 -7.33
CA ILE A 96 -12.52 -5.61 -7.22
C ILE A 96 -13.79 -4.86 -7.60
N ASP A 97 -14.52 -4.36 -6.59
CA ASP A 97 -15.54 -3.34 -6.80
C ASP A 97 -14.87 -1.96 -6.86
N THR A 98 -14.65 -1.46 -8.08
CA THR A 98 -14.00 -0.17 -8.30
C THR A 98 -14.68 0.97 -7.55
N LYS A 99 -16.02 0.99 -7.48
CA LYS A 99 -16.76 2.08 -6.80
C LYS A 99 -16.53 2.03 -5.30
N GLN A 100 -16.56 0.82 -4.72
CA GLN A 100 -16.29 0.62 -3.30
C GLN A 100 -14.88 1.10 -2.94
N TYR A 101 -13.86 0.67 -3.68
CA TYR A 101 -12.48 1.05 -3.41
C TYR A 101 -12.22 2.55 -3.64
N GLU A 102 -12.81 3.15 -4.67
CA GLU A 102 -12.69 4.59 -4.90
C GLU A 102 -13.31 5.44 -3.78
N SER A 103 -14.33 4.93 -3.08
CA SER A 103 -14.92 5.61 -1.92
C SER A 103 -13.92 5.74 -0.76
N LEU A 104 -13.04 4.75 -0.56
CA LEU A 104 -12.00 4.76 0.48
C LEU A 104 -11.01 5.93 0.27
N LEU A 105 -10.72 6.28 -0.98
CA LEU A 105 -9.84 7.39 -1.32
C LEU A 105 -10.40 8.76 -0.92
N LYS A 106 -11.72 8.85 -0.70
CA LYS A 106 -12.43 10.07 -0.28
C LYS A 106 -12.65 10.15 1.24
N GLY A 107 -12.41 9.04 1.95
CA GLY A 107 -12.61 8.91 3.39
C GLY A 107 -11.82 9.92 4.25
N SER A 108 -12.08 9.89 5.55
CA SER A 108 -11.37 10.73 6.53
C SER A 108 -9.88 10.41 6.56
N LEU A 109 -9.04 11.42 6.85
CA LEU A 109 -7.61 11.23 7.02
C LEU A 109 -7.35 10.69 8.44
N LEU A 110 -7.10 9.40 8.54
CA LEU A 110 -6.72 8.75 9.80
C LEU A 110 -5.22 8.48 9.82
N CYS A 111 -4.56 8.73 10.95
CA CYS A 111 -3.19 8.28 11.16
C CYS A 111 -3.15 6.74 11.14
N HIS A 112 -2.21 6.14 10.41
CA HIS A 112 -2.11 4.68 10.31
C HIS A 112 -1.53 4.02 11.57
N ARG A 113 -1.01 4.83 12.52
CA ARG A 113 -0.42 4.36 13.79
C ARG A 113 -1.41 4.47 14.94
N CYS A 114 -1.87 5.69 15.24
CA CYS A 114 -2.73 5.97 16.39
C CYS A 114 -4.22 6.13 16.05
N SER A 115 -4.62 6.02 14.78
CA SER A 115 -5.99 6.22 14.30
C SER A 115 -6.60 7.61 14.52
N ALA A 116 -5.81 8.61 14.95
CA ALA A 116 -6.28 9.98 15.09
C ALA A 116 -6.74 10.57 13.75
N MET A 117 -7.80 11.39 13.78
CA MET A 117 -8.41 11.99 12.59
C MET A 117 -7.91 13.41 12.34
N PHE A 118 -7.65 13.74 11.08
CA PHE A 118 -7.14 15.05 10.65
C PHE A 118 -8.03 15.69 9.59
N PRO A 119 -8.22 17.02 9.62
CA PRO A 119 -9.08 17.70 8.65
C PRO A 119 -8.38 17.92 7.30
N ASN A 120 -7.05 17.91 7.25
CA ASN A 120 -6.28 18.15 6.02
C ASN A 120 -4.88 17.53 6.07
N MET A 121 -4.25 17.43 4.89
CA MET A 121 -2.92 16.84 4.72
C MET A 121 -1.81 17.57 5.49
N PRO A 122 -1.74 18.92 5.54
CA PRO A 122 -0.71 19.60 6.32
C PRO A 122 -0.70 19.21 7.81
N LYS A 123 -1.88 19.17 8.45
CA LYS A 123 -1.98 18.76 9.86
C LYS A 123 -1.60 17.29 10.07
N LEU A 124 -2.01 16.42 9.14
CA LEU A 124 -1.62 15.02 9.18
C LEU A 124 -0.09 14.85 9.01
N LYS A 125 0.54 15.56 8.06
CA LYS A 125 1.99 15.48 7.83
C LYS A 125 2.78 15.97 9.04
N ALA A 126 2.35 17.06 9.68
CA ALA A 126 2.94 17.54 10.92
C ALA A 126 2.80 16.55 12.08
N HIS A 127 1.72 15.77 12.09
CA HIS A 127 1.51 14.74 13.11
C HIS A 127 2.40 13.52 12.90
N ILE A 128 2.47 12.96 11.69
CA ILE A 128 3.18 11.70 11.45
C ILE A 128 4.70 11.80 11.66
N SER A 129 5.28 12.99 11.58
CA SER A 129 6.70 13.22 11.88
C SER A 129 7.04 13.09 13.38
N ALA A 130 6.04 13.15 14.27
CA ALA A 130 6.22 13.05 15.71
C ALA A 130 5.30 11.97 16.35
N CYS A 131 4.58 11.21 15.53
CA CYS A 131 3.68 10.17 16.02
C CYS A 131 4.50 8.93 16.41
N GLU A 132 4.59 8.69 17.70
CA GLU A 132 5.15 7.46 18.24
C GLU A 132 4.27 6.25 17.85
N LYS A 133 4.91 5.07 17.80
CA LYS A 133 4.26 3.79 17.49
C LYS A 133 3.41 3.32 18.66
#